data_AF-A0A914HWY3-F1
#
_entry.id   AF-A0A914HWY3-F1
#
_cell.length_a   1.000
_cell.length_b   1.000
_cell.length_c   1.000
_cell.angle_alpha   90.00
_cell.angle_beta   90.00
_cell.angle_gamma   90.00
#
_symmetry.space_group_name_H-M   'P 1'
#
loop_
_entity.id
_entity.type
_entity.pdbx_description
1 polymer ?
#
loop_
_entity_poly.entity_id
_entity_poly.type
_entity_poly.pdbx_seq_one_letter_code
_entity_poly.pdbx_strand_id
1 'polypeptide(L)'
;MAVARNKGIDIVENDCSLHATPACVSFGQFARMIGYGAKQQLNVNYRNSTFRHHIPCGVMGQFPDDQIGIKVSHLGTVRLLSPEQVVGCLLTHLRLLLSRSLGTDVTECVINVPFFYGETQRLALLDAGRIAGLSLRIITDPAALAYCYGMYNGPSLPPPDQPSRLVAFVDAGHSSVQASLIAFNAGKAQTWTKATLLFSVIAATFDLGVGGIHFDSLLRDHFNDNFCKRYKIDARKNARAWLRLLDECEKLKKQMSANSQSIPFSIECFMNDVDVNGSMERNQFERLAENLFQKVQLLLQQLVEKAKIKVGNIYDVELVGGSSRIPRLKQIVAEFFKKEPKTTMNQDDAMARGCALRSAMLYPAYHMKQFAVTDPYELRVDSTTIFNEEKLTEEINVEQEMQAADLRDKQRSDAKNALEEYCFKLQHTLEDEQLCKGKVSDEERHGGIEMCNAVLEWLDTDSETLQRKQIECRHNELDEYCRPIIGKIYAVAELDNKMETGASPQQSFPNDKQNVKDKKRSSDGQVEEEVQR
;
A
#
# COMPACT_ATOMS: atom_id res chain seq x y z
N MET A 1 -2.59 -5.53 0.96
CA MET A 1 -2.64 -6.07 2.34
C MET A 1 -3.89 -6.91 2.48
N ALA A 2 -3.97 -7.87 3.41
CA ALA A 2 -5.17 -8.69 3.58
C ALA A 2 -5.46 -8.97 5.06
N VAL A 3 -6.73 -9.16 5.40
CA VAL A 3 -7.21 -9.45 6.75
C VAL A 3 -8.16 -10.65 6.73
N ALA A 4 -8.15 -11.43 7.80
CA ALA A 4 -9.14 -12.45 8.02
C ALA A 4 -10.30 -11.89 8.87
N ARG A 5 -11.50 -11.86 8.28
CA ARG A 5 -12.73 -11.44 8.97
C ARG A 5 -13.94 -12.13 8.34
N ASN A 6 -15.06 -12.20 9.05
CA ASN A 6 -16.33 -12.74 8.54
C ASN A 6 -16.22 -14.14 7.89
N LYS A 7 -15.37 -15.03 8.45
CA LYS A 7 -15.10 -16.38 7.92
C LYS A 7 -14.42 -16.40 6.53
N GLY A 8 -13.90 -15.25 6.07
CA GLY A 8 -13.22 -15.09 4.79
C GLY A 8 -11.90 -14.32 4.91
N ILE A 9 -11.33 -14.01 3.75
CA ILE A 9 -10.12 -13.19 3.61
C ILE A 9 -10.44 -12.02 2.70
N ASP A 10 -10.33 -10.82 3.25
CA ASP A 10 -10.62 -9.57 2.57
C ASP A 10 -9.30 -8.84 2.27
N ILE A 11 -9.25 -8.20 1.10
CA ILE A 11 -8.14 -7.32 0.74
C ILE A 11 -8.45 -5.92 1.23
N VAL A 12 -7.49 -5.34 1.93
CA VAL A 12 -7.64 -4.00 2.50
C VAL A 12 -7.16 -2.98 1.47
N GLU A 13 -8.04 -2.03 1.16
CA GLU A 13 -7.75 -0.87 0.33
C GLU A 13 -6.94 0.18 1.09
N ASN A 14 -6.12 0.93 0.36
CA ASN A 14 -5.36 2.05 0.90
C ASN A 14 -6.17 3.36 0.89
N ASP A 15 -5.54 4.48 1.24
CA ASP A 15 -6.16 5.81 1.28
C ASP A 15 -6.74 6.30 -0.06
N CYS A 16 -6.38 5.66 -1.18
CA CYS A 16 -6.86 5.98 -2.52
C CYS A 16 -7.77 4.88 -3.10
N SER A 17 -8.34 4.02 -2.26
CA SER A 17 -9.20 2.90 -2.68
C SER A 17 -8.51 1.91 -3.62
N LEU A 18 -7.20 1.75 -3.50
CA LEU A 18 -6.42 0.76 -4.26
C LEU A 18 -6.04 -0.42 -3.37
N HIS A 19 -6.08 -1.63 -3.93
CA HIS A 19 -5.72 -2.89 -3.23
C HIS A 19 -4.21 -3.03 -2.93
N ALA A 20 -3.36 -2.18 -3.50
CA ALA A 20 -1.91 -2.20 -3.33
C ALA A 20 -1.36 -0.81 -2.97
N THR A 21 -0.52 -0.74 -1.94
CA THR A 21 0.21 0.47 -1.56
C THR A 21 1.61 0.43 -2.15
N PRO A 22 2.04 1.46 -2.91
CA PRO A 22 3.41 1.52 -3.39
C PRO A 22 4.42 1.44 -2.24
N ALA A 23 5.46 0.62 -2.36
CA ALA A 23 6.55 0.56 -1.38
C ALA A 23 7.48 1.77 -1.57
N CYS A 24 7.02 2.94 -1.13
CA CYS A 24 7.69 4.23 -1.30
C CYS A 24 7.54 5.07 -0.03
N VAL A 25 8.63 5.70 0.41
CA VAL A 25 8.64 6.66 1.52
C VAL A 25 9.33 7.92 1.02
N SER A 26 8.71 9.08 1.21
CA SER A 26 9.26 10.38 0.85
C SER A 26 9.31 11.25 2.10
N PHE A 27 10.48 11.78 2.41
CA PHE A 27 10.70 12.66 3.56
C PHE A 27 10.56 14.10 3.10
N GLY A 28 9.56 14.79 3.65
CA GLY A 28 9.33 16.22 3.42
C GLY A 28 9.87 17.09 4.55
N GLN A 29 9.69 18.40 4.42
CA GLN A 29 10.12 19.37 5.42
C GLN A 29 9.32 19.27 6.73
N PHE A 30 8.02 18.97 6.66
CA PHE A 30 7.11 18.98 7.82
C PHE A 30 6.65 17.58 8.23
N ALA A 31 6.40 16.72 7.24
CA ALA A 31 5.93 15.37 7.42
C ALA A 31 6.50 14.44 6.35
N ARG A 32 6.37 13.14 6.60
CA ARG A 32 6.65 12.10 5.63
C ARG A 32 5.39 11.83 4.81
N MET A 33 5.59 11.47 3.56
CA MET A 33 4.57 10.82 2.76
C MET A 33 4.99 9.38 2.55
N ILE A 34 4.02 8.48 2.61
CA ILE A 34 4.23 7.05 2.47
C ILE A 34 3.20 6.52 1.48
N GLY A 35 3.55 5.50 0.72
CA GLY A 35 2.62 4.88 -0.21
C GLY A 35 2.39 5.70 -1.47
N TYR A 36 1.12 5.95 -1.78
CA TYR A 36 0.73 6.64 -3.02
C TYR A 36 1.21 8.09 -3.06
N GLY A 37 1.05 8.83 -1.95
CA GLY A 37 1.53 10.22 -1.85
C GLY A 37 3.04 10.33 -2.09
N ALA A 38 3.82 9.40 -1.54
CA ALA A 38 5.26 9.33 -1.80
C ALA A 38 5.59 9.07 -3.27
N LYS A 39 4.86 8.14 -3.91
CA LYS A 39 5.07 7.80 -5.32
C LYS A 39 4.80 9.00 -6.24
N GLN A 40 3.81 9.83 -5.92
CA GLN A 40 3.51 11.05 -6.70
C GLN A 40 4.65 12.08 -6.62
N GLN A 41 5.31 12.16 -5.46
CA GLN A 41 6.42 13.10 -5.27
C GLN A 41 7.78 12.56 -5.70
N LEU A 42 7.89 11.29 -6.08
CA LEU A 42 9.17 10.64 -6.37
C LEU A 42 10.03 11.41 -7.38
N ASN A 43 9.42 11.95 -8.45
CA ASN A 43 10.16 12.68 -9.49
C ASN A 43 10.59 14.09 -9.04
N VAL A 44 9.89 14.68 -8.07
CA VAL A 44 10.15 16.04 -7.58
C VAL A 44 11.11 16.00 -6.39
N ASN A 45 10.87 15.08 -5.46
CA ASN A 45 11.63 14.90 -4.22
C ASN A 45 12.53 13.65 -4.25
N TYR A 46 13.10 13.31 -5.40
CA TYR A 46 13.83 12.05 -5.61
C TYR A 46 15.00 11.85 -4.63
N ARG A 47 15.65 12.93 -4.18
CA ARG A 47 16.79 12.87 -3.24
C ARG A 47 16.40 12.48 -1.81
N ASN A 48 15.16 12.78 -1.42
CA ASN A 48 14.62 12.45 -0.10
C ASN A 48 13.52 11.39 -0.20
N SER A 49 13.47 10.65 -1.31
CA SER A 49 12.50 9.57 -1.51
C SER A 49 13.22 8.25 -1.64
N THR A 50 12.72 7.24 -0.96
CA THR A 50 13.11 5.85 -1.14
C THR A 50 11.99 5.15 -1.89
N PHE A 51 12.38 4.39 -2.91
CA PHE A 51 11.43 3.68 -3.73
C PHE A 51 11.94 2.28 -3.98
N ARG A 52 11.11 1.30 -3.61
CA ARG A 52 11.35 -0.14 -3.73
C ARG A 52 12.44 -0.62 -2.76
N HIS A 53 12.17 -1.72 -2.07
CA HIS A 53 13.00 -2.33 -1.00
C HIS A 53 14.48 -2.62 -1.35
N HIS A 54 14.93 -2.36 -2.58
CA HIS A 54 16.24 -2.75 -3.10
C HIS A 54 17.01 -1.65 -3.83
N ILE A 55 16.41 -0.48 -4.10
CA ILE A 55 17.10 0.60 -4.83
C ILE A 55 16.91 1.90 -4.05
N PRO A 56 17.86 2.29 -3.20
CA PRO A 56 17.84 3.62 -2.62
C PRO A 56 17.98 4.64 -3.75
N CYS A 57 16.91 5.38 -4.03
CA CYS A 57 16.95 6.59 -4.84
C CYS A 57 17.57 7.78 -4.06
N GLY A 58 17.74 7.62 -2.74
CA GLY A 58 18.39 8.58 -1.86
C GLY A 58 19.92 8.54 -1.90
N VAL A 59 20.54 9.58 -1.34
CA VAL A 59 22.01 9.63 -1.21
C VAL A 59 22.44 8.62 -0.16
N MET A 60 23.25 7.65 -0.57
CA MET A 60 23.83 6.67 0.33
C MET A 60 24.84 7.36 1.25
N GLY A 61 24.71 7.12 2.55
CA GLY A 61 25.67 7.48 3.57
C GLY A 61 26.17 6.24 4.29
N GLN A 62 27.12 6.44 5.19
CA GLN A 62 27.70 5.39 6.00
C GLN A 62 27.63 5.81 7.47
N PHE A 63 27.13 4.92 8.32
CA PHE A 63 27.14 5.08 9.76
C PHE A 63 28.56 4.88 10.32
N PRO A 64 28.84 5.34 11.55
CA PRO A 64 30.15 5.14 12.19
C PRO A 64 30.55 3.66 12.37
N ASP A 65 29.59 2.75 12.36
CA ASP A 65 29.76 1.29 12.45
C ASP A 65 29.94 0.61 11.07
N ASP A 66 30.30 1.38 10.05
CA ASP A 66 30.40 1.00 8.64
C ASP A 66 29.10 0.52 7.99
N GLN A 67 27.95 0.60 8.67
CA GLN A 67 26.66 0.22 8.09
C GLN A 67 26.19 1.26 7.07
N ILE A 68 25.43 0.79 6.09
CA ILE A 68 24.85 1.64 5.05
C ILE A 68 23.66 2.39 5.62
N GLY A 69 23.62 3.70 5.41
CA GLY A 69 22.49 4.56 5.77
C GLY A 69 21.94 5.32 4.56
N ILE A 70 20.69 5.76 4.69
CA ILE A 70 19.98 6.55 3.69
C ILE A 70 19.91 7.97 4.22
N LYS A 71 20.60 8.89 3.54
CA LYS A 71 20.65 10.30 3.93
C LYS A 71 19.41 11.03 3.40
N VAL A 72 18.65 11.61 4.30
CA VAL A 72 17.39 12.33 3.99
C VAL A 72 17.35 13.68 4.68
N SER A 73 16.75 14.68 4.05
CA SER A 73 16.42 15.97 4.67
C SER A 73 14.99 15.90 5.21
N HIS A 74 14.83 15.92 6.52
CA HIS A 74 13.54 15.81 7.20
C HIS A 74 13.47 16.72 8.43
N LEU A 75 12.35 17.42 8.63
CA LEU A 75 12.15 18.35 9.76
C LEU A 75 13.24 19.45 9.83
N GLY A 76 13.68 19.94 8.67
CA GLY A 76 14.74 20.95 8.57
C GLY A 76 16.15 20.44 8.93
N THR A 77 16.30 19.14 9.18
CA THR A 77 17.58 18.51 9.56
C THR A 77 17.96 17.42 8.57
N VAL A 78 19.27 17.24 8.37
CA VAL A 78 19.78 16.10 7.59
C VAL A 78 19.92 14.93 8.54
N ARG A 79 19.20 13.84 8.27
CA ARG A 79 19.23 12.60 9.04
C ARG A 79 19.79 11.47 8.20
N LEU A 80 20.45 10.52 8.87
CA LEU A 80 20.90 9.27 8.28
C LEU A 80 20.03 8.16 8.87
N LEU A 81 19.23 7.49 8.04
CA LEU A 81 18.29 6.45 8.47
C LEU A 81 18.79 5.07 8.04
N SER A 82 18.63 4.06 8.89
CA SER A 82 18.90 2.68 8.51
C SER A 82 17.87 2.16 7.49
N PRO A 83 18.22 1.16 6.65
CA PRO A 83 17.23 0.47 5.82
C PRO A 83 16.04 -0.07 6.62
N GLU A 84 16.31 -0.62 7.80
CA GLU A 84 15.32 -1.11 8.77
C GLU A 84 14.36 0.01 9.18
N GLN A 85 14.88 1.20 9.48
CA GLN A 85 14.06 2.37 9.82
C GLN A 85 13.14 2.78 8.67
N VAL A 86 13.63 2.80 7.43
CA VAL A 86 12.82 3.15 6.25
C VAL A 86 11.73 2.12 5.99
N VAL A 87 12.04 0.83 6.14
CA VAL A 87 11.03 -0.24 6.04
C VAL A 87 10.05 -0.17 7.22
N GLY A 88 10.52 0.19 8.41
CA GLY A 88 9.70 0.44 9.60
C GLY A 88 8.68 1.55 9.35
N CYS A 89 9.08 2.66 8.72
CA CYS A 89 8.17 3.73 8.31
C CYS A 89 7.03 3.18 7.42
N LEU A 90 7.37 2.37 6.41
CA LEU A 90 6.39 1.76 5.52
C LEU A 90 5.45 0.81 6.28
N LEU A 91 5.99 -0.05 7.14
CA LEU A 91 5.21 -0.98 7.95
C LEU A 91 4.29 -0.27 8.94
N THR A 92 4.71 0.84 9.55
CA THR A 92 3.86 1.70 10.37
C THR A 92 2.63 2.15 9.57
N HIS A 93 2.84 2.68 8.37
CA HIS A 93 1.74 3.14 7.53
C HIS A 93 0.77 1.99 7.18
N LEU A 94 1.30 0.82 6.80
CA LEU A 94 0.47 -0.36 6.52
C LEU A 94 -0.30 -0.83 7.77
N ARG A 95 0.32 -0.81 8.96
CA ARG A 95 -0.33 -1.10 10.25
C ARG A 95 -1.50 -0.15 10.52
N LEU A 96 -1.32 1.16 10.29
CA LEU A 96 -2.36 2.15 10.50
C LEU A 96 -3.54 1.94 9.54
N LEU A 97 -3.28 1.59 8.27
CA LEU A 97 -4.33 1.25 7.30
C LEU A 97 -5.12 0.00 7.72
N LEU A 98 -4.41 -1.05 8.17
CA LEU A 98 -5.03 -2.27 8.68
C LEU A 98 -5.86 -1.99 9.94
N SER A 99 -5.32 -1.22 10.87
CA SER A 99 -5.99 -0.87 12.13
C SER A 99 -7.26 -0.06 11.89
N ARG A 100 -7.22 0.89 10.94
CA ARG A 100 -8.42 1.63 10.50
C ARG A 100 -9.46 0.71 9.88
N SER A 101 -9.05 -0.25 9.06
CA SER A 101 -9.96 -1.20 8.41
C SER A 101 -10.63 -2.18 9.39
N LEU A 102 -9.91 -2.58 10.45
CA LEU A 102 -10.42 -3.49 11.48
C LEU A 102 -11.14 -2.76 12.63
N GLY A 103 -10.91 -1.46 12.81
CA GLY A 103 -11.45 -0.69 13.94
C GLY A 103 -10.74 -0.97 15.27
N THR A 104 -9.61 -1.68 15.24
CA THR A 104 -8.80 -2.06 16.42
C THR A 104 -7.33 -1.95 16.08
N ASP A 105 -6.48 -1.68 17.07
CA ASP A 105 -5.03 -1.64 16.85
C ASP A 105 -4.48 -3.02 16.46
N VAL A 106 -3.58 -3.04 15.49
CA VAL A 106 -2.97 -4.27 14.96
C VAL A 106 -1.56 -4.40 15.50
N THR A 107 -1.31 -5.45 16.27
CA THR A 107 0.00 -5.69 16.93
C THR A 107 0.74 -6.90 16.37
N GLU A 108 0.04 -7.84 15.75
CA GLU A 108 0.63 -9.05 15.18
C GLU A 108 0.32 -9.15 13.68
N CYS A 109 1.32 -9.52 12.88
CA CYS A 109 1.17 -9.67 11.43
C CYS A 109 2.05 -10.80 10.88
N VAL A 110 1.58 -11.42 9.80
CA VAL A 110 2.40 -12.34 8.99
C VAL A 110 2.84 -11.61 7.73
N ILE A 111 4.14 -11.68 7.42
CA ILE A 111 4.73 -11.08 6.23
C ILE A 111 5.41 -12.16 5.38
N ASN A 112 5.21 -12.13 4.07
CA ASN A 112 5.97 -12.98 3.16
C ASN A 112 7.31 -12.34 2.80
N VAL A 113 8.31 -13.18 2.53
CA VAL A 113 9.60 -12.78 1.97
C VAL A 113 9.99 -13.71 0.82
N PRO A 114 10.81 -13.22 -0.13
CA PRO A 114 11.44 -14.08 -1.12
C PRO A 114 12.18 -15.24 -0.46
N PHE A 115 12.01 -16.45 -0.97
CA PHE A 115 12.58 -17.64 -0.34
C PHE A 115 14.12 -17.60 -0.27
N PHE A 116 14.75 -16.84 -1.17
CA PHE A 116 16.20 -16.63 -1.23
C PHE A 116 16.72 -15.56 -0.25
N TYR A 117 15.84 -14.90 0.52
CA TYR A 117 16.30 -14.01 1.59
C TYR A 117 17.10 -14.81 2.63
N GLY A 118 18.31 -14.34 2.89
CA GLY A 118 19.19 -14.87 3.93
C GLY A 118 18.73 -14.48 5.33
N GLU A 119 19.45 -14.97 6.34
CA GLU A 119 19.13 -14.73 7.75
C GLU A 119 19.14 -13.23 8.11
N THR A 120 20.19 -12.51 7.70
CA THR A 120 20.32 -11.07 7.96
C THR A 120 19.14 -10.26 7.41
N GLN A 121 18.71 -10.54 6.18
CA GLN A 121 17.59 -9.80 5.57
C GLN A 121 16.27 -10.08 6.29
N ARG A 122 16.08 -11.30 6.79
CA ARG A 122 14.89 -11.68 7.56
C ARG A 122 14.89 -11.03 8.94
N LEU A 123 16.03 -11.03 9.63
CA LEU A 123 16.18 -10.34 10.92
C LEU A 123 15.97 -8.82 10.79
N ALA A 124 16.52 -8.20 9.74
CA ALA A 124 16.33 -6.78 9.46
C ALA A 124 14.85 -6.44 9.27
N LEU A 125 14.10 -7.33 8.62
CA LEU A 125 12.65 -7.17 8.47
C LEU A 125 11.90 -7.33 9.80
N LEU A 126 12.34 -8.25 10.68
CA LEU A 126 11.77 -8.38 12.03
C LEU A 126 12.02 -7.12 12.87
N ASP A 127 13.23 -6.56 12.81
CA ASP A 127 13.57 -5.30 13.49
C ASP A 127 12.76 -4.12 12.94
N ALA A 128 12.59 -4.03 11.61
CA ALA A 128 11.67 -3.06 11.01
C ALA A 128 10.22 -3.24 11.50
N GLY A 129 9.80 -4.48 11.72
CA GLY A 129 8.52 -4.80 12.38
C GLY A 129 8.42 -4.22 13.78
N ARG A 130 9.45 -4.45 14.61
CA ARG A 130 9.51 -3.91 15.98
C ARG A 130 9.47 -2.38 16.00
N ILE A 131 10.21 -1.72 15.10
CA ILE A 131 10.18 -0.26 14.91
C ILE A 131 8.75 0.21 14.62
N ALA A 132 8.02 -0.51 13.78
CA ALA A 132 6.63 -0.21 13.44
C ALA A 132 5.60 -0.57 14.54
N GLY A 133 6.04 -1.17 15.66
CA GLY A 133 5.16 -1.68 16.71
C GLY A 133 4.44 -2.99 16.34
N LEU A 134 5.00 -3.78 15.42
CA LEU A 134 4.46 -5.06 14.95
C LEU A 134 5.33 -6.24 15.40
N SER A 135 4.68 -7.26 15.95
CA SER A 135 5.24 -8.61 16.06
C SER A 135 5.05 -9.33 14.73
N LEU A 136 6.11 -9.38 13.92
CA LEU A 136 6.09 -10.02 12.61
C LEU A 136 6.43 -11.50 12.70
N ARG A 137 5.70 -12.31 11.92
CA ARG A 137 6.07 -13.68 11.61
C ARG A 137 6.32 -13.82 10.12
N ILE A 138 7.47 -14.37 9.76
CA ILE A 138 7.89 -14.49 8.37
C ILE A 138 7.42 -15.82 7.79
N ILE A 139 6.88 -15.78 6.57
CA ILE A 139 6.73 -16.95 5.71
C ILE A 139 7.42 -16.69 4.37
N THR A 140 7.70 -17.74 3.62
CA THR A 140 8.27 -17.60 2.27
C THR A 140 7.15 -17.39 1.24
N ASP A 141 7.50 -16.82 0.08
CA ASP A 141 6.54 -16.69 -1.03
C ASP A 141 5.91 -18.03 -1.46
N PRO A 142 6.67 -19.14 -1.65
CA PRO A 142 6.07 -20.44 -1.98
C PRO A 142 5.09 -20.92 -0.92
N ALA A 143 5.39 -20.72 0.37
CA ALA A 143 4.48 -21.09 1.45
C ALA A 143 3.19 -20.25 1.42
N ALA A 144 3.30 -18.93 1.20
CA ALA A 144 2.15 -18.04 1.06
C ALA A 144 1.25 -18.46 -0.12
N LEU A 145 1.84 -18.76 -1.28
CA LEU A 145 1.11 -19.24 -2.45
C LEU A 145 0.42 -20.57 -2.18
N ALA A 146 1.08 -21.50 -1.49
CA ALA A 146 0.50 -22.78 -1.14
C ALA A 146 -0.68 -22.67 -0.18
N TYR A 147 -0.62 -21.77 0.81
CA TYR A 147 -1.77 -21.47 1.67
C TYR A 147 -2.97 -20.96 0.86
N CYS A 148 -2.73 -20.01 -0.04
CA CYS A 148 -3.78 -19.45 -0.86
C CYS A 148 -4.36 -20.50 -1.84
N TYR A 149 -3.52 -21.25 -2.55
CA TYR A 149 -3.97 -22.30 -3.47
C TYR A 149 -4.73 -23.41 -2.75
N GLY A 150 -4.20 -23.89 -1.62
CA GLY A 150 -4.77 -24.98 -0.84
C GLY A 150 -6.16 -24.64 -0.29
N MET A 151 -6.41 -23.39 0.11
CA MET A 151 -7.73 -22.98 0.58
C MET A 151 -8.82 -23.15 -0.49
N TYR A 152 -8.56 -22.68 -1.71
CA TYR A 152 -9.56 -22.69 -2.79
C TYR A 152 -9.69 -24.05 -3.47
N ASN A 153 -8.58 -24.79 -3.64
CA ASN A 153 -8.57 -26.07 -4.33
C ASN A 153 -8.68 -27.29 -3.40
N GLY A 154 -8.69 -27.06 -2.08
CA GLY A 154 -8.69 -28.08 -1.03
C GLY A 154 -9.65 -29.27 -1.25
N PRO A 155 -10.93 -29.06 -1.61
CA PRO A 155 -11.89 -30.16 -1.83
C PRO A 155 -11.50 -31.11 -2.97
N SER A 156 -10.69 -30.66 -3.92
CA SER A 156 -10.27 -31.44 -5.09
C SER A 156 -8.93 -32.14 -4.90
N LEU A 157 -8.24 -31.93 -3.77
CA LEU A 157 -6.88 -32.45 -3.57
C LEU A 157 -6.89 -33.97 -3.29
N PRO A 158 -5.90 -34.70 -3.82
CA PRO A 158 -5.81 -36.14 -3.62
C PRO A 158 -5.57 -36.46 -2.14
N PRO A 159 -6.17 -37.52 -1.58
CA PRO A 159 -5.90 -37.95 -0.21
C PRO A 159 -4.43 -38.38 -0.02
N PRO A 160 -3.93 -38.58 1.22
CA PRO A 160 -2.51 -38.81 1.50
C PRO A 160 -1.96 -40.14 0.96
N ASP A 161 -2.84 -41.10 0.70
CA ASP A 161 -2.55 -42.41 0.12
C ASP A 161 -2.43 -42.38 -1.41
N GLN A 162 -2.84 -41.28 -2.03
CA GLN A 162 -2.71 -41.05 -3.47
C GLN A 162 -1.50 -40.15 -3.79
N PRO A 163 -0.94 -40.26 -5.01
CA PRO A 163 0.17 -39.41 -5.42
C PRO A 163 -0.21 -37.93 -5.31
N SER A 164 0.70 -37.12 -4.78
CA SER A 164 0.51 -35.69 -4.61
C SER A 164 0.20 -34.99 -5.92
N ARG A 165 -0.69 -34.00 -5.88
CA ARG A 165 -0.89 -33.08 -6.99
C ARG A 165 0.30 -32.13 -7.04
N LEU A 166 1.05 -32.15 -8.14
CA LEU A 166 2.21 -31.29 -8.36
C LEU A 166 1.79 -30.02 -9.09
N VAL A 167 1.94 -28.86 -8.47
CA VAL A 167 1.61 -27.55 -9.07
C VAL A 167 2.86 -26.70 -9.14
N ALA A 168 3.18 -26.19 -10.33
CA ALA A 168 4.25 -25.23 -10.53
C ALA A 168 3.69 -23.81 -10.42
N PHE A 169 4.33 -22.95 -9.64
CA PHE A 169 4.02 -21.54 -9.55
C PHE A 169 5.15 -20.76 -10.20
N VAL A 170 4.81 -19.82 -11.08
CA VAL A 170 5.76 -18.87 -11.66
C VAL A 170 5.34 -17.48 -11.23
N ASP A 171 6.15 -16.89 -10.36
CA ASP A 171 5.98 -15.54 -9.85
C ASP A 171 6.90 -14.58 -10.60
N ALA A 172 6.33 -13.74 -11.46
CA ALA A 172 7.06 -12.70 -12.15
C ALA A 172 6.74 -11.34 -11.53
N GLY A 173 7.53 -11.00 -10.51
CA GLY A 173 7.38 -9.78 -9.74
C GLY A 173 8.02 -8.55 -10.39
N HIS A 174 8.31 -7.57 -9.55
CA HIS A 174 8.92 -6.32 -9.98
C HIS A 174 10.44 -6.42 -10.14
N SER A 175 11.14 -7.00 -9.16
CA SER A 175 12.61 -7.07 -9.12
C SER A 175 13.17 -8.43 -9.54
N SER A 176 12.39 -9.49 -9.40
CA SER A 176 12.83 -10.87 -9.62
C SER A 176 11.74 -11.69 -10.29
N VAL A 177 12.15 -12.81 -10.89
CA VAL A 177 11.25 -13.92 -11.24
C VAL A 177 11.61 -15.12 -10.38
N GLN A 178 10.60 -15.77 -9.81
CA GLN A 178 10.72 -16.97 -8.99
C GLN A 178 9.87 -18.08 -9.59
N ALA A 179 10.32 -19.32 -9.50
CA ALA A 179 9.48 -20.47 -9.78
C ALA A 179 9.63 -21.52 -8.69
N SER A 180 8.51 -22.09 -8.27
CA SER A 180 8.45 -23.10 -7.22
C SER A 180 7.53 -24.25 -7.61
N LEU A 181 7.93 -25.47 -7.28
CA LEU A 181 7.12 -26.67 -7.46
C LEU A 181 6.65 -27.16 -6.09
N ILE A 182 5.33 -27.29 -5.93
CA ILE A 182 4.71 -27.63 -4.65
C ILE A 182 3.81 -28.85 -4.83
N ALA A 183 3.98 -29.84 -3.94
CA ALA A 183 3.12 -31.01 -3.84
C ALA A 183 1.96 -30.72 -2.89
N PHE A 184 0.74 -31.09 -3.29
CA PHE A 184 -0.47 -30.96 -2.49
C PHE A 184 -1.17 -32.29 -2.28
N ASN A 185 -1.60 -32.54 -1.04
CA ASN A 185 -2.52 -33.60 -0.67
C ASN A 185 -3.59 -33.06 0.30
N ALA A 186 -4.79 -33.61 0.22
CA ALA A 186 -5.72 -33.55 1.34
C ALA A 186 -5.15 -34.41 2.47
N GLY A 187 -5.15 -33.92 3.71
CA GLY A 187 -4.71 -34.67 4.89
C GLY A 187 -5.76 -35.64 5.41
N LYS A 188 -5.37 -36.53 6.33
CA LYS A 188 -6.30 -37.48 6.97
C LYS A 188 -7.28 -36.71 7.86
N ALA A 189 -8.56 -36.70 7.50
CA ALA A 189 -9.61 -36.19 8.38
C ALA A 189 -9.79 -37.14 9.56
N GLN A 190 -9.55 -36.67 10.79
CA GLN A 190 -10.02 -37.38 11.99
C GLN A 190 -11.50 -37.08 12.27
N THR A 191 -12.01 -35.93 11.80
CA THR A 191 -13.42 -35.49 11.82
C THR A 191 -13.67 -34.48 10.68
N TRP A 192 -14.92 -34.27 10.24
CA TRP A 192 -15.27 -33.31 9.17
C TRP A 192 -14.86 -31.86 9.47
N THR A 193 -14.69 -31.51 10.75
CA THR A 193 -14.22 -30.20 11.23
C THR A 193 -12.70 -30.03 11.22
N LYS A 194 -11.91 -31.08 10.96
CA LYS A 194 -10.43 -31.07 11.02
C LYS A 194 -9.76 -31.67 9.78
N ALA A 195 -10.29 -31.39 8.59
CA ALA A 195 -9.54 -31.68 7.36
C ALA A 195 -8.27 -30.81 7.33
N THR A 196 -7.12 -31.44 7.55
CA THR A 196 -5.80 -30.77 7.45
C THR A 196 -5.37 -30.81 6.00
N LEU A 197 -4.85 -29.73 5.42
CA LEU A 197 -4.25 -29.78 4.09
C LEU A 197 -2.74 -29.93 4.22
N LEU A 198 -2.15 -30.83 3.43
CA LEU A 198 -0.72 -31.11 3.45
C LEU A 198 -0.10 -30.54 2.18
N PHE A 199 0.90 -29.69 2.33
CA PHE A 199 1.69 -29.27 1.19
C PHE A 199 3.18 -29.23 1.50
N SER A 200 3.97 -29.57 0.50
CA SER A 200 5.43 -29.65 0.58
C SER A 200 6.05 -28.92 -0.61
N VAL A 201 6.90 -27.94 -0.32
CA VAL A 201 7.67 -27.24 -1.34
C VAL A 201 8.83 -28.16 -1.76
N ILE A 202 8.77 -28.67 -2.98
CA ILE A 202 9.76 -29.63 -3.50
C ILE A 202 11.03 -28.91 -3.91
N ALA A 203 10.88 -27.84 -4.69
CA ALA A 203 11.98 -27.06 -5.21
C ALA A 203 11.52 -25.62 -5.48
N ALA A 204 12.46 -24.68 -5.35
CA ALA A 204 12.29 -23.30 -5.75
C ALA A 204 13.59 -22.79 -6.39
N THR A 205 13.42 -21.91 -7.37
CA THR A 205 14.46 -21.25 -8.17
C THR A 205 14.10 -19.78 -8.37
N PHE A 206 15.11 -18.94 -8.60
CA PHE A 206 14.93 -17.49 -8.72
C PHE A 206 16.00 -16.91 -9.65
N ASP A 207 15.71 -15.76 -10.24
CA ASP A 207 16.66 -14.95 -11.00
C ASP A 207 16.42 -13.46 -10.66
N LEU A 208 17.48 -12.80 -10.16
CA LEU A 208 17.47 -11.39 -9.77
C LEU A 208 17.76 -10.44 -10.94
N GLY A 209 18.16 -10.97 -12.09
CA GLY A 209 18.47 -10.23 -13.31
C GLY A 209 17.33 -10.22 -14.33
N VAL A 210 16.12 -10.63 -13.92
CA VAL A 210 14.88 -10.51 -14.70
C VAL A 210 13.72 -10.16 -13.78
N GLY A 211 12.86 -9.25 -14.22
CA GLY A 211 11.71 -8.74 -13.47
C GLY A 211 11.15 -7.49 -14.14
N GLY A 212 10.04 -6.96 -13.63
CA GLY A 212 9.40 -5.74 -14.13
C GLY A 212 10.38 -4.58 -14.40
N ILE A 213 11.29 -4.28 -13.45
CA ILE A 213 12.28 -3.21 -13.57
C ILE A 213 13.30 -3.40 -14.68
N HIS A 214 13.63 -4.65 -14.98
CA HIS A 214 14.59 -4.98 -16.02
C HIS A 214 14.00 -4.69 -17.40
N PHE A 215 12.71 -5.02 -17.59
CA PHE A 215 11.97 -4.64 -18.79
C PHE A 215 11.82 -3.12 -18.92
N ASP A 216 11.49 -2.44 -17.81
CA ASP A 216 11.34 -0.97 -17.79
C ASP A 216 12.66 -0.25 -18.11
N SER A 217 13.77 -0.72 -17.53
CA SER A 217 15.11 -0.17 -17.75
C SER A 217 15.59 -0.39 -19.18
N LEU A 218 15.33 -1.56 -19.75
CA LEU A 218 15.68 -1.89 -21.12
C LEU A 218 14.93 -1.01 -22.14
N LEU A 219 13.65 -0.70 -21.89
CA LEU A 219 12.90 0.29 -22.66
C LEU A 219 13.46 1.69 -22.49
N ARG A 220 13.73 2.11 -21.25
CA ARG A 220 14.31 3.43 -20.94
C ARG A 220 15.65 3.64 -21.64
N ASP A 221 16.53 2.65 -21.63
CA ASP A 221 17.84 2.72 -22.25
C ASP A 221 17.71 2.83 -23.78
N HIS A 222 16.81 2.04 -24.39
CA HIS A 222 16.50 2.14 -25.82
C HIS A 222 16.01 3.53 -26.22
N PHE A 223 15.06 4.11 -25.47
CA PHE A 223 14.55 5.45 -25.75
C PHE A 223 15.58 6.54 -25.47
N ASN A 224 16.38 6.42 -24.41
CA ASN A 224 17.45 7.37 -24.15
C ASN A 224 18.46 7.40 -25.31
N ASP A 225 18.86 6.24 -25.84
CA ASP A 225 19.77 6.19 -26.98
C ASP A 225 19.14 6.78 -28.25
N ASN A 226 17.84 6.62 -28.43
CA ASN A 226 17.08 7.30 -29.49
C ASN A 226 17.07 8.83 -29.30
N PHE A 227 16.87 9.29 -28.06
CA PHE A 227 16.81 10.72 -27.73
C PHE A 227 18.17 11.39 -27.85
N CYS A 228 19.26 10.72 -27.46
CA CYS A 228 20.63 11.17 -27.70
C CYS A 228 20.89 11.42 -29.20
N LYS A 229 20.33 10.57 -30.08
CA LYS A 229 20.51 10.68 -31.53
C LYS A 229 19.65 11.80 -32.13
N ARG A 230 18.34 11.82 -31.82
CA ARG A 230 17.34 12.72 -32.42
C ARG A 230 17.33 14.12 -31.81
N TYR A 231 17.33 14.20 -30.47
CA TYR A 231 17.16 15.46 -29.73
C TYR A 231 18.47 15.98 -29.14
N LYS A 232 19.58 15.23 -29.24
CA LYS A 232 20.88 15.55 -28.63
C LYS A 232 20.81 15.73 -27.10
N ILE A 233 19.87 15.04 -26.47
CA ILE A 233 19.63 15.06 -25.02
C ILE A 233 19.96 13.69 -24.45
N ASP A 234 20.61 13.67 -23.28
CA ASP A 234 20.95 12.45 -22.55
C ASP A 234 20.34 12.49 -21.14
N ALA A 235 19.29 11.70 -20.92
CA ALA A 235 18.58 11.63 -19.65
C ALA A 235 19.44 11.08 -18.52
N ARG A 236 20.52 10.34 -18.83
CA ARG A 236 21.47 9.83 -17.81
C ARG A 236 22.14 10.95 -17.02
N LYS A 237 22.23 12.15 -17.60
CA LYS A 237 22.83 13.33 -16.97
C LYS A 237 21.88 14.07 -16.02
N ASN A 238 20.58 13.73 -16.02
CA ASN A 238 19.57 14.37 -15.19
C ASN A 238 18.70 13.32 -14.52
N ALA A 239 18.88 13.14 -13.20
CA ALA A 239 18.16 12.14 -12.42
C ALA A 239 16.63 12.27 -12.52
N ARG A 240 16.10 13.50 -12.58
CA ARG A 240 14.65 13.74 -12.73
C ARG A 240 14.15 13.28 -14.09
N ALA A 241 14.86 13.61 -15.18
CA ALA A 241 14.51 13.15 -16.52
C ALA A 241 14.62 11.61 -16.64
N TRP A 242 15.65 11.03 -16.02
CA TRP A 242 15.85 9.58 -15.97
C TRP A 242 14.71 8.82 -15.30
N LEU A 243 14.21 9.34 -14.18
CA LEU A 243 13.07 8.75 -13.46
C LEU A 243 11.75 8.97 -14.21
N ARG A 244 11.52 10.16 -14.78
CA ARG A 244 10.35 10.44 -15.62
C ARG A 244 10.27 9.49 -16.82
N LEU A 245 11.39 9.25 -17.50
CA LEU A 245 11.43 8.30 -18.62
C LEU A 245 11.15 6.87 -18.15
N LEU A 246 11.64 6.48 -16.97
CA LEU A 246 11.34 5.16 -16.40
C LEU A 246 9.85 4.97 -16.12
N ASP A 247 9.18 5.98 -15.55
CA ASP A 247 7.74 5.95 -15.26
C ASP A 247 6.91 5.81 -16.56
N GLU A 248 7.30 6.53 -17.63
CA GLU A 248 6.64 6.41 -18.93
C GLU A 248 6.90 5.04 -19.59
N CYS A 249 8.11 4.49 -19.45
CA CYS A 249 8.42 3.14 -19.92
C CYS A 249 7.61 2.07 -19.17
N GLU A 250 7.38 2.23 -17.86
CA GLU A 250 6.52 1.33 -17.09
C GLU A 250 5.06 1.37 -17.59
N LYS A 251 4.53 2.57 -17.87
CA LYS A 251 3.18 2.73 -18.45
C LYS A 251 3.08 2.08 -19.82
N LEU A 252 4.04 2.38 -20.70
CA LEU A 252 4.11 1.83 -22.06
C LEU A 252 4.18 0.30 -22.04
N LYS A 253 5.02 -0.29 -21.19
CA LYS A 253 5.09 -1.75 -20.99
C LYS A 253 3.74 -2.35 -20.60
N LYS A 254 3.03 -1.74 -19.65
CA LYS A 254 1.71 -2.22 -19.22
C LYS A 254 0.68 -2.12 -20.34
N GLN A 255 0.67 -1.03 -21.10
CA GLN A 255 -0.22 -0.86 -22.25
C GLN A 255 0.08 -1.90 -23.36
N MET A 256 1.35 -2.20 -23.61
CA MET A 256 1.76 -3.25 -24.57
C MET A 256 1.31 -4.66 -24.16
N SER A 257 1.10 -4.94 -22.87
CA SER A 257 0.52 -6.22 -22.46
C SER A 257 -0.94 -6.39 -22.93
N ALA A 258 -1.69 -5.29 -23.06
CA ALA A 258 -3.07 -5.30 -23.55
C ALA A 258 -3.15 -5.12 -25.08
N ASN A 259 -2.39 -4.17 -25.65
CA ASN A 259 -2.43 -3.85 -27.07
C ASN A 259 -1.15 -4.30 -27.79
N SER A 260 -1.28 -4.93 -28.96
CA SER A 260 -0.13 -5.37 -29.78
C SER A 260 0.37 -4.30 -30.75
N GLN A 261 -0.47 -3.32 -31.11
CA GLN A 261 -0.14 -2.28 -32.08
C GLN A 261 0.88 -1.28 -31.51
N SER A 262 1.44 -0.44 -32.38
CA SER A 262 2.37 0.63 -31.99
C SER A 262 1.68 1.64 -31.06
N ILE A 263 2.24 1.80 -29.86
CA ILE A 263 1.74 2.71 -28.82
C ILE A 263 2.66 3.93 -28.76
N PRO A 264 2.18 5.14 -29.08
CA PRO A 264 2.95 6.36 -28.95
C PRO A 264 2.97 6.87 -27.50
N PHE A 265 4.01 7.60 -27.13
CA PHE A 265 4.06 8.41 -25.92
C PHE A 265 4.81 9.73 -26.20
N SER A 266 4.52 10.74 -25.39
CA SER A 266 5.18 12.04 -25.43
C SER A 266 5.45 12.52 -24.01
N ILE A 267 6.61 13.12 -23.79
CA ILE A 267 7.00 13.73 -22.52
C ILE A 267 7.31 15.19 -22.76
N GLU A 268 6.45 16.05 -22.25
CA GLU A 268 6.60 17.50 -22.34
C GLU A 268 7.71 17.99 -21.41
N CYS A 269 8.45 19.01 -21.86
CA CYS A 269 9.53 19.66 -21.13
C CYS A 269 10.45 18.63 -20.48
N PHE A 270 10.94 17.67 -21.28
CA PHE A 270 11.69 16.52 -20.76
C PHE A 270 13.03 16.95 -20.20
N MET A 271 13.82 17.70 -20.99
CA MET A 271 15.05 18.37 -20.60
C MET A 271 15.29 19.58 -21.50
N ASN A 272 15.85 20.66 -20.94
CA ASN A 272 16.20 21.88 -21.68
C ASN A 272 15.03 22.43 -22.52
N ASP A 273 13.82 22.38 -21.97
CA ASP A 273 12.57 22.81 -22.63
C ASP A 273 12.27 22.11 -23.97
N VAL A 274 12.83 20.91 -24.16
CA VAL A 274 12.56 20.07 -25.32
C VAL A 274 11.58 18.96 -24.97
N ASP A 275 10.56 18.82 -25.79
CA ASP A 275 9.62 17.71 -25.77
C ASP A 275 10.21 16.50 -26.51
N VAL A 276 10.02 15.31 -25.94
CA VAL A 276 10.46 14.06 -26.56
C VAL A 276 9.25 13.19 -26.86
N ASN A 277 9.28 12.52 -28.01
CA ASN A 277 8.27 11.56 -28.41
C ASN A 277 8.89 10.25 -28.85
N GLY A 278 8.16 9.17 -28.62
CA GLY A 278 8.53 7.82 -29.02
C GLY A 278 7.31 6.96 -29.27
N SER A 279 7.54 5.80 -29.86
CA SER A 279 6.53 4.76 -30.00
C SER A 279 7.18 3.40 -29.88
N MET A 280 6.44 2.41 -29.41
CA MET A 280 6.87 1.01 -29.34
C MET A 280 5.72 0.09 -29.71
N GLU A 281 6.03 -0.95 -30.49
CA GLU A 281 5.13 -2.07 -30.74
C GLU A 281 5.55 -3.28 -29.88
N ARG A 282 4.58 -4.12 -29.48
CA ARG A 282 4.86 -5.32 -28.66
C ARG A 282 5.94 -6.22 -29.29
N ASN A 283 5.87 -6.50 -30.59
CA ASN A 283 6.84 -7.35 -31.28
C ASN A 283 8.26 -6.77 -31.25
N GLN A 284 8.40 -5.44 -31.23
CA GLN A 284 9.70 -4.79 -31.12
C GLN A 284 10.22 -4.87 -29.68
N PHE A 285 9.36 -4.62 -28.70
CA PHE A 285 9.69 -4.79 -27.28
C PHE A 285 10.12 -6.22 -26.97
N GLU A 286 9.39 -7.22 -27.46
CA GLU A 286 9.71 -8.62 -27.18
C GLU A 286 11.06 -9.03 -27.77
N ARG A 287 11.38 -8.58 -28.99
CA ARG A 287 12.72 -8.78 -29.59
C ARG A 287 13.83 -8.10 -28.79
N LEU A 288 13.57 -6.88 -28.31
CA LEU A 288 14.53 -6.14 -27.47
C LEU A 288 14.80 -6.90 -26.15
N ALA A 289 13.76 -7.51 -25.57
CA ALA A 289 13.81 -8.20 -24.27
C ALA A 289 14.16 -9.70 -24.35
N GLU A 290 14.58 -10.22 -25.51
CA GLU A 290 14.84 -11.66 -25.73
C GLU A 290 15.81 -12.25 -24.70
N ASN A 291 16.88 -11.53 -24.36
CA ASN A 291 17.84 -11.96 -23.34
C ASN A 291 17.21 -12.15 -21.95
N LEU A 292 16.21 -11.34 -21.60
CA LEU A 292 15.48 -11.47 -20.33
C LEU A 292 14.54 -12.69 -20.36
N PHE A 293 13.92 -12.97 -21.51
CA PHE A 293 13.08 -14.14 -21.70
C PHE A 293 13.85 -15.46 -21.64
N GLN A 294 15.06 -15.49 -22.18
CA GLN A 294 15.95 -16.65 -22.09
C GLN A 294 16.32 -16.99 -20.64
N LYS A 295 16.53 -15.97 -19.78
CA LYS A 295 16.75 -16.20 -18.34
C LYS A 295 15.56 -16.89 -17.67
N VAL A 296 14.33 -16.54 -18.05
CA VAL A 296 13.12 -17.20 -17.54
C VAL A 296 13.08 -18.67 -17.98
N GLN A 297 13.43 -18.97 -19.24
CA GLN A 297 13.53 -20.37 -19.70
C GLN A 297 14.55 -21.18 -18.90
N LEU A 298 15.74 -20.61 -18.66
CA LEU A 298 16.80 -21.25 -17.88
C LEU A 298 16.35 -21.50 -16.44
N LEU A 299 15.67 -20.53 -15.82
CA LEU A 299 15.11 -20.67 -14.48
C LEU A 299 14.11 -21.84 -14.39
N LEU A 300 13.25 -22.01 -15.38
CA LEU A 300 12.30 -23.13 -15.42
C LEU A 300 13.01 -24.48 -15.61
N GLN A 301 14.08 -24.54 -16.41
CA GLN A 301 14.92 -25.74 -16.56
C GLN A 301 15.53 -26.15 -15.21
N GLN A 302 16.16 -25.18 -14.52
CA GLN A 302 16.76 -25.39 -13.21
C GLN A 302 15.75 -25.89 -12.18
N LEU A 303 14.49 -25.41 -12.23
CA LEU A 303 13.44 -25.87 -11.31
C LEU A 303 13.18 -27.38 -11.45
N VAL A 304 13.01 -27.84 -12.68
CA VAL A 304 12.69 -29.23 -13.01
C VAL A 304 13.87 -30.15 -12.68
N GLU A 305 15.10 -29.71 -12.96
CA GLU A 305 16.33 -30.41 -12.60
C GLU A 305 16.48 -30.55 -11.08
N LYS A 306 16.28 -29.45 -10.34
CA LYS A 306 16.37 -29.43 -8.87
C LYS A 306 15.28 -30.29 -8.23
N ALA A 307 14.06 -30.26 -8.78
CA ALA A 307 12.95 -31.08 -8.33
C ALA A 307 13.11 -32.57 -8.69
N LYS A 308 13.96 -32.90 -9.67
CA LYS A 308 14.11 -34.26 -10.22
C LYS A 308 12.78 -34.87 -10.70
N ILE A 309 11.90 -34.03 -11.23
CA ILE A 309 10.56 -34.42 -11.70
C ILE A 309 10.47 -34.16 -13.21
N LYS A 310 9.79 -35.02 -13.96
CA LYS A 310 9.55 -34.79 -15.39
C LYS A 310 8.43 -33.77 -15.58
N VAL A 311 8.57 -32.88 -16.56
CA VAL A 311 7.56 -31.87 -16.92
C VAL A 311 6.16 -32.46 -17.09
N GLY A 312 6.04 -33.64 -17.71
CA GLY A 312 4.75 -34.31 -17.93
C GLY A 312 4.02 -34.74 -16.65
N ASN A 313 4.70 -34.80 -15.50
CA ASN A 313 4.09 -35.17 -14.22
C ASN A 313 3.50 -33.95 -13.48
N ILE A 314 3.74 -32.73 -13.96
CA ILE A 314 3.21 -31.52 -13.35
C ILE A 314 1.73 -31.41 -13.72
N TYR A 315 0.88 -31.32 -12.70
CA TYR A 315 -0.57 -31.29 -12.87
C TYR A 315 -1.01 -29.95 -13.46
N ASP A 316 -0.70 -28.85 -12.77
CA ASP A 316 -1.08 -27.49 -13.14
C ASP A 316 0.12 -26.52 -13.04
N VAL A 317 0.02 -25.41 -13.78
CA VAL A 317 0.95 -24.29 -13.70
C VAL A 317 0.13 -23.03 -13.40
N GLU A 318 0.48 -22.28 -12.36
CA GLU A 318 -0.19 -21.04 -11.96
C GLU A 318 0.76 -19.84 -12.11
N LEU A 319 0.27 -18.75 -12.69
CA LEU A 319 1.00 -17.49 -12.84
C LEU A 319 0.59 -16.48 -11.79
N VAL A 320 1.58 -15.91 -11.11
CA VAL A 320 1.40 -14.82 -10.15
C VAL A 320 2.42 -13.71 -10.40
N GLY A 321 2.22 -12.56 -9.78
CA GLY A 321 3.08 -11.39 -9.93
C GLY A 321 2.74 -10.54 -11.14
N GLY A 322 2.91 -9.23 -11.01
CA GLY A 322 2.40 -8.27 -12.00
C GLY A 322 3.05 -8.36 -13.39
N SER A 323 4.30 -8.81 -13.49
CA SER A 323 5.00 -8.95 -14.77
C SER A 323 4.57 -10.21 -15.54
N SER A 324 3.93 -11.19 -14.89
CA SER A 324 3.42 -12.40 -15.57
C SER A 324 2.36 -12.10 -16.64
N ARG A 325 1.80 -10.88 -16.62
CA ARG A 325 0.84 -10.37 -17.62
C ARG A 325 1.47 -10.04 -18.97
N ILE A 326 2.80 -10.03 -19.08
CA ILE A 326 3.48 -9.88 -20.37
C ILE A 326 3.17 -11.14 -21.22
N PRO A 327 2.54 -11.01 -22.40
CA PRO A 327 2.10 -12.16 -23.19
C PRO A 327 3.21 -13.16 -23.53
N ARG A 328 4.42 -12.67 -23.84
CA ARG A 328 5.58 -13.53 -24.11
C ARG A 328 6.00 -14.40 -22.92
N LEU A 329 5.88 -13.92 -21.68
CA LEU A 329 6.14 -14.75 -20.49
C LEU A 329 5.12 -15.87 -20.37
N LYS A 330 3.83 -15.60 -20.59
CA LYS A 330 2.77 -16.63 -20.60
C LYS A 330 3.09 -17.70 -21.66
N GLN A 331 3.52 -17.29 -22.85
CA GLN A 331 3.88 -18.21 -23.94
C GLN A 331 5.08 -19.09 -23.57
N ILE A 332 6.16 -18.51 -23.04
CA ILE A 332 7.36 -19.26 -22.62
C ILE A 332 7.01 -20.33 -21.58
N VAL A 333 6.20 -19.97 -20.59
CA VAL A 333 5.74 -20.91 -19.57
C VAL A 333 4.88 -22.01 -20.21
N ALA A 334 3.99 -21.66 -21.14
CA ALA A 334 3.15 -22.63 -21.84
C ALA A 334 3.95 -23.60 -22.71
N GLU A 335 4.92 -23.09 -23.47
CA GLU A 335 5.84 -23.86 -24.30
C GLU A 335 6.70 -24.82 -23.47
N PHE A 336 7.24 -24.33 -22.35
CA PHE A 336 8.10 -25.12 -21.46
C PHE A 336 7.35 -26.27 -20.79
N PHE A 337 6.19 -25.99 -20.18
CA PHE A 337 5.41 -27.00 -19.48
C PHE A 337 4.50 -27.83 -20.41
N LYS A 338 4.38 -27.43 -21.68
CA LYS A 338 3.44 -28.01 -22.67
C LYS A 338 1.99 -28.00 -22.17
N LYS A 339 1.64 -26.99 -21.37
CA LYS A 339 0.35 -26.82 -20.69
C LYS A 339 0.00 -25.35 -20.66
N GLU A 340 -1.28 -25.01 -20.83
CA GLU A 340 -1.69 -23.63 -20.64
C GLU A 340 -1.59 -23.24 -19.15
N PRO A 341 -0.84 -22.19 -18.81
CA PRO A 341 -0.78 -21.73 -17.44
C PRO A 341 -2.10 -21.07 -17.02
N LYS A 342 -2.53 -21.40 -15.81
CA LYS A 342 -3.73 -20.88 -15.18
C LYS A 342 -3.45 -19.59 -14.42
N THR A 343 -4.52 -18.83 -14.24
CA THR A 343 -4.57 -17.62 -13.39
C THR A 343 -5.76 -17.77 -12.45
N THR A 344 -5.94 -18.95 -11.88
CA THR A 344 -7.06 -19.26 -10.98
C THR A 344 -6.96 -18.40 -9.72
N MET A 345 -5.72 -18.12 -9.31
CA MET A 345 -5.40 -17.19 -8.24
C MET A 345 -5.31 -15.78 -8.79
N ASN A 346 -5.81 -14.81 -8.02
CA ASN A 346 -5.55 -13.40 -8.34
C ASN A 346 -4.04 -13.14 -8.24
N GLN A 347 -3.46 -12.65 -9.34
CA GLN A 347 -2.02 -12.51 -9.53
C GLN A 347 -1.37 -11.47 -8.61
N ASP A 348 -2.14 -10.50 -8.10
CA ASP A 348 -1.64 -9.44 -7.20
C ASP A 348 -1.95 -9.77 -5.73
N ASP A 349 -3.08 -10.42 -5.46
CA ASP A 349 -3.56 -10.64 -4.09
C ASP A 349 -3.10 -11.97 -3.47
N ALA A 350 -2.70 -12.95 -4.28
CA ALA A 350 -2.45 -14.33 -3.87
C ALA A 350 -1.55 -14.44 -2.63
N MET A 351 -0.43 -13.72 -2.62
CA MET A 351 0.52 -13.75 -1.50
C MET A 351 -0.06 -13.14 -0.23
N ALA A 352 -0.72 -11.98 -0.35
CA ALA A 352 -1.34 -11.31 0.79
C ALA A 352 -2.44 -12.19 1.41
N ARG A 353 -3.26 -12.84 0.58
CA ARG A 353 -4.28 -13.80 1.05
C ARG A 353 -3.65 -14.98 1.77
N GLY A 354 -2.56 -15.52 1.25
CA GLY A 354 -1.78 -16.58 1.90
C GLY A 354 -1.26 -16.17 3.29
N CYS A 355 -0.73 -14.95 3.41
CA CYS A 355 -0.27 -14.39 4.68
C CYS A 355 -1.42 -14.22 5.68
N ALA A 356 -2.55 -13.66 5.24
CA ALA A 356 -3.72 -13.48 6.10
C ALA A 356 -4.28 -14.83 6.58
N LEU A 357 -4.27 -15.86 5.73
CA LEU A 357 -4.64 -17.22 6.12
C LEU A 357 -3.70 -17.77 7.19
N ARG A 358 -2.39 -17.63 6.99
CA ARG A 358 -1.41 -18.03 8.00
C ARG A 358 -1.63 -17.28 9.30
N SER A 359 -1.88 -15.98 9.25
CA SER A 359 -2.16 -15.15 10.42
C SER A 359 -3.40 -15.64 11.17
N ALA A 360 -4.46 -15.98 10.44
CA ALA A 360 -5.69 -16.49 11.02
C ALA A 360 -5.51 -17.87 11.68
N MET A 361 -4.64 -18.75 11.15
CA MET A 361 -4.36 -20.05 11.78
C MET A 361 -3.67 -19.91 13.13
N LEU A 362 -2.86 -18.87 13.27
CA LEU A 362 -2.11 -18.58 14.49
C LEU A 362 -3.00 -17.91 15.55
N TYR A 363 -4.12 -17.33 15.14
CA TYR A 363 -5.06 -16.69 16.04
C TYR A 363 -6.00 -17.72 16.69
N PRO A 364 -5.90 -17.96 18.02
CA PRO A 364 -6.60 -19.09 18.67
C PRO A 364 -8.13 -19.05 18.56
N ALA A 365 -8.71 -17.85 18.51
CA ALA A 365 -10.16 -17.67 18.44
C ALA A 365 -10.72 -17.79 17.01
N TYR A 366 -9.87 -17.88 15.97
CA TYR A 366 -10.33 -18.07 14.60
C TYR A 366 -10.25 -19.55 14.21
N HIS A 367 -11.41 -20.21 14.13
CA HIS A 367 -11.47 -21.61 13.71
C HIS A 367 -11.45 -21.72 12.18
N MET A 368 -10.33 -22.15 11.63
CA MET A 368 -10.16 -22.42 10.21
C MET A 368 -9.54 -23.80 9.95
N LYS A 369 -9.64 -24.26 8.70
CA LYS A 369 -8.96 -25.48 8.26
C LYS A 369 -7.47 -25.35 8.55
N GLN A 370 -6.91 -26.41 9.12
CA GLN A 370 -5.48 -26.47 9.45
C GLN A 370 -4.68 -26.88 8.23
N PHE A 371 -3.43 -26.43 8.17
CA PHE A 371 -2.52 -26.73 7.08
C PHE A 371 -1.18 -27.15 7.68
N ALA A 372 -0.63 -28.28 7.23
CA ALA A 372 0.73 -28.67 7.53
C ALA A 372 1.61 -28.35 6.34
N VAL A 373 2.65 -27.57 6.60
CA VAL A 373 3.58 -27.06 5.58
C VAL A 373 4.94 -27.66 5.83
N THR A 374 5.53 -28.21 4.77
CA THR A 374 6.95 -28.53 4.74
C THR A 374 7.62 -27.62 3.73
N ASP A 375 8.40 -26.66 4.21
CA ASP A 375 9.16 -25.75 3.37
C ASP A 375 10.66 -25.86 3.69
N PRO A 376 11.49 -26.40 2.78
CA PRO A 376 12.93 -26.51 3.01
C PRO A 376 13.64 -25.15 2.98
N TYR A 377 12.96 -24.07 2.57
CA TYR A 377 13.47 -22.70 2.56
C TYR A 377 13.01 -21.88 3.79
N GLU A 378 12.26 -22.50 4.70
CA GLU A 378 11.97 -21.92 5.99
C GLU A 378 13.25 -21.94 6.85
N LEU A 379 13.86 -20.78 7.01
CA LEU A 379 15.02 -20.62 7.88
C LEU A 379 14.52 -20.44 9.31
N ARG A 380 14.97 -21.33 10.20
CA ARG A 380 14.92 -21.08 11.64
C ARG A 380 15.97 -20.02 11.93
N VAL A 381 15.52 -18.90 12.45
CA VAL A 381 16.39 -17.81 12.87
C VAL A 381 16.68 -18.03 14.34
N ASP A 382 17.96 -18.25 14.68
CA ASP A 382 18.37 -18.54 16.06
C ASP A 382 18.37 -17.25 16.91
N SER A 383 18.70 -16.12 16.28
CA SER A 383 18.53 -14.78 16.86
C SER A 383 17.13 -14.25 16.58
N THR A 384 16.68 -13.30 17.41
CA THR A 384 15.43 -12.59 17.17
C THR A 384 15.65 -11.17 16.62
N THR A 385 16.84 -10.57 16.77
CA THR A 385 17.18 -9.20 16.32
C THR A 385 18.59 -9.14 15.69
N ILE A 386 18.84 -8.13 14.83
CA ILE A 386 20.19 -7.64 14.50
C ILE A 386 20.59 -6.54 15.48
N PHE A 387 19.66 -5.63 15.78
CA PHE A 387 19.94 -4.54 16.68
C PHE A 387 20.08 -5.05 18.13
N ASN A 388 21.00 -4.42 18.87
CA ASN A 388 20.97 -4.49 20.31
C ASN A 388 19.76 -3.68 20.83
N GLU A 389 19.37 -3.92 22.08
CA GLU A 389 18.21 -3.26 22.70
C GLU A 389 18.31 -1.73 22.67
N GLU A 390 19.51 -1.18 22.82
CA GLU A 390 19.76 0.27 22.79
C GLU A 390 19.48 0.88 21.41
N LYS A 391 20.09 0.34 20.35
CA LYS A 391 19.90 0.81 18.96
C LYS A 391 18.45 0.62 18.52
N LEU A 392 17.82 -0.50 18.90
CA LEU A 392 16.41 -0.71 18.60
C LEU A 392 15.52 0.34 19.29
N THR A 393 15.81 0.68 20.55
CA THR A 393 15.07 1.71 21.29
C THR A 393 15.26 3.09 20.64
N GLU A 394 16.45 3.41 20.17
CA GLU A 394 16.74 4.65 19.43
C GLU A 394 15.90 4.74 18.15
N GLU A 395 15.90 3.69 17.32
CA GLU A 395 15.13 3.63 16.06
C GLU A 395 13.61 3.72 16.32
N ILE A 396 13.10 3.09 17.38
CA ILE A 396 11.70 3.22 17.83
C ILE A 396 11.39 4.67 18.22
N ASN A 397 12.26 5.34 18.98
CA ASN A 397 12.06 6.73 19.38
C ASN A 397 12.05 7.67 18.17
N VAL A 398 12.94 7.43 17.20
CA VAL A 398 12.98 8.18 15.93
C VAL A 398 11.70 7.97 15.14
N GLU A 399 11.17 6.75 15.07
CA GLU A 399 9.88 6.47 14.42
C GLU A 399 8.71 7.18 15.12
N GLN A 400 8.68 7.17 16.46
CA GLN A 400 7.65 7.86 17.24
C GLN A 400 7.71 9.40 17.05
N GLU A 401 8.90 9.98 16.99
CA GLU A 401 9.09 11.41 16.71
C GLU A 401 8.52 11.77 15.34
N MET A 402 8.83 10.95 14.31
CA MET A 402 8.33 11.16 12.96
C MET A 402 6.81 10.96 12.87
N GLN A 403 6.24 9.94 13.52
CA GLN A 403 4.78 9.76 13.59
C GLN A 403 4.08 10.95 14.26
N ALA A 404 4.66 11.47 15.34
CA ALA A 404 4.12 12.64 16.00
C ALA A 404 4.19 13.89 15.10
N ALA A 405 5.23 14.02 14.27
CA ALA A 405 5.32 15.08 13.27
C ALA A 405 4.27 14.93 12.17
N ASP A 406 4.10 13.72 11.63
CA ASP A 406 3.10 13.39 10.62
C ASP A 406 1.68 13.71 11.14
N LEU A 407 1.39 13.36 12.40
CA LEU A 407 0.10 13.66 13.03
C LEU A 407 -0.11 15.16 13.24
N ARG A 408 0.92 15.90 13.67
CA ARG A 408 0.84 17.36 13.84
C ARG A 408 0.56 18.06 12.51
N ASP A 409 1.25 17.64 11.46
CA ASP A 409 1.07 18.17 10.11
C ASP A 409 -0.33 17.86 9.56
N LYS A 410 -0.80 16.63 9.73
CA LYS A 410 -2.16 16.24 9.37
C LYS A 410 -3.21 17.09 10.09
N GLN A 411 -3.10 17.22 11.41
CA GLN A 411 -4.05 18.02 12.20
C GLN A 411 -4.04 19.50 11.80
N ARG A 412 -2.87 20.03 11.43
CA ARG A 412 -2.76 21.39 10.86
C ARG A 412 -3.49 21.48 9.53
N SER A 413 -3.24 20.55 8.61
CA SER A 413 -3.89 20.53 7.29
C SER A 413 -5.40 20.36 7.41
N ASP A 414 -5.88 19.50 8.30
CA ASP A 414 -7.31 19.30 8.55
C ASP A 414 -7.96 20.58 9.10
N ALA A 415 -7.28 21.28 10.02
CA ALA A 415 -7.76 22.57 10.54
C ALA A 415 -7.79 23.66 9.47
N LYS A 416 -6.79 23.68 8.56
CA LYS A 416 -6.76 24.59 7.41
C LYS A 416 -7.96 24.34 6.51
N ASN A 417 -8.15 23.09 6.07
CA ASN A 417 -9.24 22.71 5.19
C ASN A 417 -10.61 23.01 5.82
N ALA A 418 -10.77 22.79 7.14
CA ALA A 418 -12.00 23.12 7.85
C ALA A 418 -12.29 24.63 7.86
N LEU A 419 -11.26 25.47 8.03
CA LEU A 419 -11.42 26.93 7.96
C LEU A 419 -11.72 27.41 6.54
N GLU A 420 -11.04 26.87 5.52
CA GLU A 420 -11.35 27.16 4.11
C GLU A 420 -12.79 26.80 3.78
N GLU A 421 -13.23 25.59 4.14
CA GLU A 421 -14.61 25.13 3.95
C GLU A 421 -15.61 26.01 4.69
N TYR A 422 -15.30 26.44 5.92
CA TYR A 422 -16.13 27.36 6.67
C TYR A 422 -16.27 28.73 5.99
N CYS A 423 -15.16 29.29 5.49
CA CYS A 423 -15.16 30.56 4.75
C CYS A 423 -16.05 30.46 3.50
N PHE A 424 -15.91 29.41 2.70
CA PHE A 424 -16.74 29.22 1.51
C PHE A 424 -18.22 29.04 1.83
N LYS A 425 -18.55 28.31 2.91
CA LYS A 425 -19.94 28.18 3.38
C LYS A 425 -20.53 29.52 3.82
N LEU A 426 -19.76 30.32 4.55
CA LEU A 426 -20.17 31.66 4.98
C LEU A 426 -20.39 32.58 3.77
N GLN A 427 -19.44 32.62 2.84
CA GLN A 427 -19.56 33.41 1.61
C GLN A 427 -20.80 33.02 0.81
N HIS A 428 -21.01 31.73 0.56
CA HIS A 428 -22.19 31.26 -0.15
C HIS A 428 -23.50 31.71 0.53
N THR A 429 -23.55 31.65 1.86
CA THR A 429 -24.73 32.06 2.64
C THR A 429 -24.95 33.58 2.57
N LEU A 430 -23.88 34.37 2.65
CA LEU A 430 -23.93 35.83 2.64
C LEU A 430 -24.13 36.41 1.22
N GLU A 431 -23.76 35.69 0.17
CA GLU A 431 -23.99 36.08 -1.22
C GLU A 431 -25.40 35.76 -1.70
N ASP A 432 -26.11 34.83 -1.04
CA ASP A 432 -27.50 34.53 -1.36
C ASP A 432 -28.42 35.70 -0.94
N GLU A 433 -28.78 36.51 -1.93
CA GLU A 433 -29.67 37.64 -1.76
C GLU A 433 -31.04 37.25 -1.20
N GLN A 434 -31.57 36.06 -1.52
CA GLN A 434 -32.89 35.62 -1.01
C GLN A 434 -32.83 35.31 0.48
N LEU A 435 -31.74 34.69 0.94
CA LEU A 435 -31.52 34.40 2.35
C LEU A 435 -31.22 35.67 3.16
N CYS A 436 -30.55 36.66 2.57
CA CYS A 436 -30.11 37.86 3.29
C CYS A 436 -31.15 39.01 3.28
N LYS A 437 -32.04 39.06 2.29
CA LYS A 437 -32.95 40.19 2.06
C LYS A 437 -33.88 40.44 3.25
N GLY A 438 -33.78 41.65 3.83
CA GLY A 438 -34.60 42.09 4.96
C GLY A 438 -34.22 41.48 6.31
N LYS A 439 -33.18 40.64 6.37
CA LYS A 439 -32.73 39.93 7.59
C LYS A 439 -31.41 40.47 8.13
N VAL A 440 -30.52 40.93 7.26
CA VAL A 440 -29.17 41.43 7.55
C VAL A 440 -28.93 42.72 6.77
N SER A 441 -28.15 43.67 7.31
CA SER A 441 -27.80 44.89 6.56
C SER A 441 -26.78 44.60 5.45
N ASP A 442 -26.78 45.41 4.39
CA ASP A 442 -25.77 45.27 3.33
C ASP A 442 -24.34 45.47 3.86
N GLU A 443 -24.17 46.30 4.89
CA GLU A 443 -22.88 46.53 5.56
C GLU A 443 -22.39 45.27 6.31
N GLU A 444 -23.27 44.61 7.07
CA GLU A 444 -22.96 43.36 7.77
C GLU A 444 -22.64 42.23 6.77
N ARG A 445 -23.39 42.18 5.66
CA ARG A 445 -23.19 41.21 4.58
C ARG A 445 -21.84 41.39 3.89
N HIS A 446 -21.53 42.61 3.44
CA HIS A 446 -20.25 42.92 2.81
C HIS A 446 -19.07 42.73 3.77
N GLY A 447 -19.21 43.15 5.03
CA GLY A 447 -18.16 42.98 6.05
C GLY A 447 -17.84 41.50 6.34
N GLY A 448 -18.86 40.63 6.38
CA GLY A 448 -18.66 39.19 6.53
C GLY A 448 -17.94 38.56 5.34
N ILE A 449 -18.30 38.95 4.11
CA ILE A 449 -17.63 38.48 2.88
C ILE A 449 -16.18 38.96 2.82
N GLU A 450 -15.92 40.23 3.15
CA GLU A 450 -14.59 40.82 3.19
C GLU A 450 -13.70 40.12 4.23
N MET A 451 -14.22 39.81 5.42
CA MET A 451 -13.50 39.06 6.43
C MET A 451 -13.16 37.64 5.96
N CYS A 452 -14.07 36.95 5.28
CA CYS A 452 -13.80 35.63 4.70
C CYS A 452 -12.69 35.70 3.64
N ASN A 453 -12.73 36.70 2.76
CA ASN A 453 -11.68 36.90 1.75
C ASN A 453 -10.31 37.17 2.39
N ALA A 454 -10.27 38.01 3.44
CA ALA A 454 -9.03 38.30 4.17
C ALA A 454 -8.46 37.06 4.87
N VAL A 455 -9.33 36.16 5.39
CA VAL A 455 -8.90 34.89 5.97
C VAL A 455 -8.36 33.93 4.91
N LEU A 456 -9.02 33.83 3.74
CA LEU A 456 -8.55 33.01 2.63
C LEU A 456 -7.19 33.48 2.10
N GLU A 457 -7.02 34.80 1.91
CA GLU A 457 -5.74 35.38 1.49
C GLU A 457 -4.61 35.14 2.52
N TRP A 458 -4.94 35.22 3.81
CA TRP A 458 -4.01 34.88 4.89
C TRP A 458 -3.60 33.40 4.87
N LEU A 459 -4.57 32.50 4.64
CA LEU A 459 -4.32 31.07 4.53
C LEU A 459 -3.45 30.69 3.33
N ASP A 460 -3.52 31.45 2.23
CA ASP A 460 -2.68 31.25 1.06
C ASP A 460 -1.26 31.80 1.25
N THR A 461 -1.14 32.99 1.84
CA THR A 461 0.15 33.69 2.01
C THR A 461 1.09 32.97 2.98
N ASP A 462 0.57 32.52 4.13
CA ASP A 462 1.38 31.91 5.20
C ASP A 462 1.30 30.36 5.22
N SER A 463 0.68 29.75 4.20
CA SER A 463 0.20 28.36 4.14
C SER A 463 1.13 27.30 4.75
N GLU A 464 2.45 27.39 4.54
CA GLU A 464 3.41 26.39 5.00
C GLU A 464 3.93 26.61 6.43
N THR A 465 3.81 27.82 7.00
CA THR A 465 4.40 28.18 8.30
C THR A 465 3.39 28.24 9.43
N LEU A 466 2.09 28.33 9.10
CA LEU A 466 1.02 28.43 10.10
C LEU A 466 1.00 27.23 11.04
N GLN A 467 0.87 27.51 12.34
CA GLN A 467 0.62 26.50 13.35
C GLN A 467 -0.87 26.26 13.48
N ARG A 468 -1.26 25.02 13.80
CA ARG A 468 -2.65 24.63 14.07
C ARG A 468 -3.38 25.61 15.00
N LYS A 469 -2.74 26.03 16.10
CA LYS A 469 -3.35 26.95 17.07
C LYS A 469 -3.66 28.33 16.48
N GLN A 470 -2.85 28.81 15.53
CA GLN A 470 -3.09 30.09 14.86
C GLN A 470 -4.30 29.98 13.94
N ILE A 471 -4.43 28.87 13.21
CA ILE A 471 -5.58 28.57 12.35
C ILE A 471 -6.86 28.48 13.18
N GLU A 472 -6.83 27.76 14.31
CA GLU A 472 -7.98 27.64 15.22
C GLU A 472 -8.36 29.00 15.86
N CYS A 473 -7.37 29.83 16.21
CA CYS A 473 -7.62 31.19 16.71
C CYS A 473 -8.34 32.03 15.65
N ARG A 474 -7.84 32.00 14.41
CA ARG A 474 -8.43 32.75 13.30
C ARG A 474 -9.82 32.25 12.94
N HIS A 475 -10.05 30.94 13.02
CA HIS A 475 -11.38 30.36 12.87
C HIS A 475 -12.35 30.88 13.93
N ASN A 476 -11.94 30.93 15.19
CA ASN A 476 -12.79 31.45 16.27
C ASN A 476 -13.08 32.94 16.11
N GLU A 477 -12.10 33.75 15.69
CA GLU A 477 -12.30 35.18 15.39
C GLU A 477 -13.34 35.40 14.29
N LEU A 478 -13.23 34.63 13.19
CA LEU A 478 -14.19 34.69 12.09
C LEU A 478 -15.58 34.23 12.53
N ASP A 479 -15.65 33.13 13.29
CA ASP A 479 -16.90 32.60 13.80
C ASP A 479 -17.56 33.56 14.79
N GLU A 480 -16.82 34.19 15.72
CA GLU A 480 -17.36 35.19 16.64
C GLU A 480 -17.94 36.40 15.90
N TYR A 481 -17.32 36.83 14.80
CA TYR A 481 -17.82 37.92 13.97
C TYR A 481 -19.07 37.53 13.15
N CYS A 482 -19.04 36.36 12.49
CA CYS A 482 -20.10 35.94 11.57
C CYS A 482 -21.30 35.28 12.26
N ARG A 483 -21.12 34.67 13.43
CA ARG A 483 -22.20 33.99 14.19
C ARG A 483 -23.43 34.88 14.46
N PRO A 484 -23.33 36.14 14.90
CA PRO A 484 -24.52 36.98 15.07
C PRO A 484 -25.22 37.30 13.74
N ILE A 485 -24.45 37.47 12.65
CA ILE A 485 -24.97 37.75 11.31
C ILE A 485 -25.75 36.54 10.78
N ILE A 486 -25.13 35.37 10.82
CA ILE A 486 -25.75 34.09 10.43
C ILE A 486 -26.96 33.76 11.33
N GLY A 487 -26.87 34.06 12.62
CA GLY A 487 -27.98 33.89 13.56
C GLY A 487 -29.22 34.69 13.16
N LYS A 488 -29.07 35.92 12.66
CA LYS A 488 -30.20 36.72 12.13
C LYS A 488 -30.84 36.07 10.89
N ILE A 489 -30.04 35.51 9.99
CA ILE A 489 -30.51 34.85 8.76
C ILE A 489 -31.40 33.65 9.11
N TYR A 490 -30.95 32.77 10.00
CA TYR A 490 -31.67 31.53 10.33
C TYR A 490 -32.77 31.72 11.39
N ALA A 491 -32.64 32.66 12.34
CA ALA A 491 -33.69 32.93 13.32
C ALA A 491 -34.98 33.47 12.67
N VAL A 492 -34.85 34.24 11.59
CA VAL A 492 -36.01 34.72 10.82
C VAL A 492 -36.54 33.62 9.91
N ALA A 493 -35.70 32.72 9.39
CA ALA A 493 -36.16 31.56 8.61
C ALA A 493 -37.04 30.58 9.41
N GLU A 494 -36.79 30.40 10.73
CA GLU A 494 -37.68 29.61 11.60
C GLU A 494 -39.02 30.30 11.88
N LEU A 495 -39.06 31.64 11.87
CA LEU A 495 -40.29 32.41 12.06
C LEU A 495 -41.15 32.42 10.77
N ASP A 496 -40.52 32.51 9.60
CA ASP A 496 -41.19 32.40 8.30
C ASP A 496 -41.79 30.99 8.10
N ASN A 497 -41.04 29.92 8.43
CA ASN A 497 -41.55 28.53 8.34
C ASN A 497 -42.67 28.21 9.34
N LYS A 498 -42.67 28.81 10.53
CA LYS A 498 -43.76 28.68 11.51
C LYS A 498 -45.04 29.43 11.10
N MET A 499 -44.92 30.46 10.25
CA MET A 499 -46.08 31.14 9.67
C MET A 499 -46.66 30.39 8.46
N GLU A 500 -45.85 29.66 7.69
CA GLU A 500 -46.31 28.86 6.54
C GLU A 500 -46.84 27.46 6.92
N THR A 501 -46.34 26.85 8.01
CA THR A 501 -46.81 25.54 8.48
C THR A 501 -47.30 25.67 9.93
N GLY A 502 -48.61 25.67 10.13
CA GLY A 502 -49.24 25.71 11.45
C GLY A 502 -49.06 24.41 12.24
N ALA A 503 -47.82 24.03 12.58
CA ALA A 503 -47.53 22.90 13.45
C ALA A 503 -46.26 23.14 14.29
N SER A 504 -46.39 22.96 15.61
CA SER A 504 -45.31 23.06 16.59
C SER A 504 -44.27 21.94 16.40
N PRO A 505 -42.96 22.20 16.42
CA PRO A 505 -41.97 21.13 16.46
C PRO A 505 -41.51 20.84 17.89
N GLN A 506 -41.77 19.61 18.36
CA GLN A 506 -40.85 18.91 19.26
C GLN A 506 -39.80 18.24 18.39
N GLN A 507 -38.56 18.76 18.41
CA GLN A 507 -37.35 17.96 18.27
C GLN A 507 -36.12 18.83 18.57
N SER A 508 -35.50 18.56 19.71
CA SER A 508 -34.19 19.07 20.10
C SER A 508 -33.09 18.26 19.41
N PHE A 509 -32.05 18.94 18.92
CA PHE A 509 -30.77 18.32 18.60
C PHE A 509 -29.76 18.50 19.75
N PRO A 510 -28.79 17.57 19.92
CA PRO A 510 -28.01 17.43 21.14
C PRO A 510 -26.84 18.41 21.19
N ASN A 511 -26.62 18.97 22.38
CA ASN A 511 -25.39 19.64 22.78
C ASN A 511 -24.38 18.57 23.20
N ASP A 512 -23.26 18.42 22.47
CA ASP A 512 -22.13 17.60 22.92
C ASP A 512 -20.94 18.48 23.32
N LYS A 513 -20.91 18.84 24.61
CA LYS A 513 -19.66 18.91 25.39
C LYS A 513 -19.92 18.41 26.82
N GLN A 514 -19.15 17.38 27.16
CA GLN A 514 -18.79 16.88 28.51
C GLN A 514 -19.85 16.07 29.29
N ASN A 515 -19.63 14.75 29.42
CA ASN A 515 -19.03 14.25 30.65
C ASN A 515 -18.55 12.79 30.58
N VAL A 516 -17.36 12.59 31.16
CA VAL A 516 -16.74 11.32 31.53
C VAL A 516 -17.36 10.86 32.85
N LYS A 517 -17.95 9.65 32.89
CA LYS A 517 -17.79 8.63 33.97
C LYS A 517 -18.91 7.59 34.00
N ASP A 518 -18.46 6.34 34.12
CA ASP A 518 -19.06 5.23 34.87
C ASP A 518 -20.46 4.71 34.48
N LYS A 519 -20.49 3.48 33.95
CA LYS A 519 -21.13 2.35 34.65
C LYS A 519 -20.83 0.99 34.02
N LYS A 520 -20.04 0.20 34.77
CA LYS A 520 -20.11 -1.26 34.81
C LYS A 520 -21.44 -1.71 35.43
N ARG A 521 -21.94 -2.85 34.93
CA ARG A 521 -22.77 -3.87 35.60
C ARG A 521 -24.17 -3.46 36.08
N SER A 522 -25.18 -4.15 35.55
CA SER A 522 -25.82 -5.27 36.26
C SER A 522 -26.98 -5.82 35.42
N SER A 523 -26.78 -7.02 34.89
CA SER A 523 -27.84 -7.92 34.41
C SER A 523 -28.08 -8.93 35.53
N ASP A 524 -29.29 -8.97 36.10
CA ASP A 524 -29.80 -10.14 36.85
C ASP A 524 -31.32 -10.05 37.04
N GLY A 525 -31.99 -11.16 36.69
CA GLY A 525 -33.31 -11.63 37.17
C GLY A 525 -34.55 -11.00 36.51
N GLN A 526 -35.63 -11.69 36.13
CA GLN A 526 -36.13 -13.09 36.27
C GLN A 526 -37.25 -13.24 35.19
N VAL A 527 -37.39 -14.35 34.43
CA VAL A 527 -38.07 -15.64 34.75
C VAL A 527 -39.57 -15.37 35.09
N GLU A 528 -40.61 -15.92 34.45
CA GLU A 528 -40.90 -17.27 33.91
C GLU A 528 -42.23 -17.31 33.09
N GLU A 529 -42.37 -18.34 32.23
CA GLU A 529 -43.59 -19.10 31.83
C GLU A 529 -44.79 -18.38 31.12
N GLU A 530 -45.51 -18.96 30.15
CA GLU A 530 -45.91 -20.36 29.92
C GLU A 530 -46.41 -20.56 28.45
N VAL A 531 -46.01 -21.68 27.83
CA VAL A 531 -46.82 -22.68 27.07
C VAL A 531 -47.86 -22.24 26.00
N GLN A 532 -47.70 -22.73 24.75
CA GLN A 532 -48.59 -23.69 24.01
C GLN A 532 -48.59 -23.53 22.47
N ARG A 533 -48.29 -24.67 21.82
CA ARG A 533 -48.51 -25.10 20.42
C ARG A 533 -47.47 -24.79 19.35
#